data_AF-A0A5A8A1G9-F1
#
_entry.id   AF-A0A5A8A1G9-F1
#
_cell.length_a   1.000
_cell.length_b   1.000
_cell.length_c   1.000
_cell.angle_alpha   90.00
_cell.angle_beta   90.00
_cell.angle_gamma   90.00
#
_symmetry.space_group_name_H-M   'P 1'
#
loop_
_entity.id
_entity.type
_entity.pdbx_description
1 polymer ?
#
loop_
_entity_poly.entity_id
_entity_poly.type
_entity_poly.pdbx_seq_one_letter_code
_entity_poly.pdbx_strand_id
1 'polypeptide(L)'
;MVKGASELCRDGDGENAAGTASRVGRIRSNFAAFDARVRHAERLAAAGDHAGAAVETAIAATLAAHRHCGVFASPRLERLMTAIGRTLDGGDRDGAGGDGAPYRRVLHVCTQLAPVGGLTKMLALWIGADRNRVNGVALTQHRGPVDGRITAAVRGSGGGIHHLNHHKGDKLAWARELRQIARGYDVVVLHIHCEDVVPLIAFADPAKSPPVLLLNHADHLFWIGTRISHAVINLREAARRLAVARRGVDPARSLLLPTLITLPERQRARNAAKQALGMPEDSVLLVSVARGAKYRNVGPVTYADRHVDLLAAHPQARLIVVGPGERADWERARAATGGRITAHAELADPRVFFEAADIYVDSYPFVSSTSMLEAAAYGLPLVTRFEAPAAAEIVAINHPGLDVTARVAHDQAAYEAHLTALITDAAARDAAGAESAAAVAGLYAQAAWLAGLDAVYAQARALPRLPPEAEAPGPAETPHLGEPDLRHQDMFGSDFPVSEMTKNYIGMLPLRQRVASWLALRRAGDFSGLWEPVRLLLPEWLVRNVKDRFGPMRVRAQVPSA
;
A
#
# COMPACT_ATOMS: atom_id res chain seq x y z
N MET A 1 -46.71 -12.47 -14.13
CA MET A 1 -46.58 -13.17 -12.84
C MET A 1 -45.11 -13.43 -12.59
N VAL A 2 -44.43 -12.47 -11.96
CA VAL A 2 -42.99 -12.51 -11.68
C VAL A 2 -42.80 -13.23 -10.37
N LYS A 3 -42.22 -14.43 -10.38
CA LYS A 3 -41.68 -15.03 -9.15
C LYS A 3 -40.58 -14.10 -8.63
N GLY A 4 -40.75 -13.60 -7.41
CA GLY A 4 -39.84 -12.63 -6.80
C GLY A 4 -38.40 -13.15 -6.77
N ALA A 5 -37.46 -12.26 -7.05
CA ALA A 5 -36.02 -12.49 -6.93
C ALA A 5 -35.53 -12.63 -5.49
N SER A 6 -36.44 -12.64 -4.49
CA SER A 6 -36.12 -12.74 -3.06
C SER A 6 -35.52 -14.10 -2.64
N GLU A 7 -35.41 -15.09 -3.54
CA GLU A 7 -34.66 -16.33 -3.28
C GLU A 7 -33.17 -16.25 -3.66
N LEU A 8 -32.72 -15.20 -4.35
CA LEU A 8 -31.30 -14.99 -4.70
C LEU A 8 -30.50 -14.28 -3.60
N CYS A 9 -31.18 -13.76 -2.57
CA CYS A 9 -30.61 -13.01 -1.44
C CYS A 9 -30.72 -13.76 -0.11
N ARG A 10 -30.63 -15.10 -0.10
CA ARG A 10 -30.46 -15.84 1.16
C ARG A 10 -28.99 -15.77 1.60
N ASP A 11 -28.76 -14.85 2.54
CA ASP A 11 -27.70 -14.76 3.54
C ASP A 11 -26.57 -15.81 3.41
N GLY A 12 -25.42 -15.33 2.93
CA GLY A 12 -24.16 -16.05 2.92
C GLY A 12 -23.34 -15.82 4.19
N ASP A 13 -23.96 -15.74 5.37
CA ASP A 13 -23.28 -15.50 6.66
C ASP A 13 -23.25 -16.74 7.58
N GLY A 14 -23.11 -17.92 6.96
CA GLY A 14 -22.57 -19.09 7.63
C GLY A 14 -21.14 -19.31 7.17
N GLU A 15 -20.15 -18.72 7.84
CA GLU A 15 -18.75 -19.10 7.61
C GLU A 15 -18.60 -20.58 7.99
N ASN A 16 -18.68 -21.47 7.00
CA ASN A 16 -18.65 -22.91 7.24
C ASN A 16 -17.32 -23.26 7.91
N ALA A 17 -17.37 -24.01 9.02
CA ALA A 17 -16.20 -24.44 9.79
C ALA A 17 -15.09 -25.05 8.91
N ALA A 18 -15.46 -25.70 7.79
CA ALA A 18 -14.52 -26.21 6.80
C ALA A 18 -13.68 -25.11 6.11
N GLY A 19 -14.28 -23.96 5.79
CA GLY A 19 -13.58 -22.81 5.20
C GLY A 19 -12.60 -22.17 6.17
N THR A 20 -13.01 -21.99 7.43
CA THR A 20 -12.14 -21.50 8.51
C THR A 20 -10.97 -22.45 8.77
N ALA A 21 -11.22 -23.76 8.85
CA ALA A 21 -10.17 -24.76 9.03
C ALA A 21 -9.14 -24.75 7.89
N SER A 22 -9.60 -24.60 6.65
CA SER A 22 -8.73 -24.46 5.47
C SER A 22 -7.82 -23.23 5.56
N ARG A 23 -8.39 -22.06 5.90
CA ARG A 23 -7.63 -20.80 6.09
C ARG A 23 -6.59 -20.92 7.21
N VAL A 24 -6.96 -21.51 8.35
CA VAL A 24 -6.05 -21.79 9.46
C VAL A 24 -4.89 -22.70 9.02
N GLY A 25 -5.19 -23.77 8.28
CA GLY A 25 -4.18 -24.66 7.72
C GLY A 25 -3.19 -23.93 6.81
N ARG A 26 -3.70 -23.06 5.94
CA ARG A 26 -2.88 -22.21 5.04
C ARG A 26 -1.97 -21.27 5.83
N ILE A 27 -2.49 -20.55 6.84
CA ILE A 27 -1.69 -19.64 7.67
C ILE A 27 -0.55 -20.38 8.36
N ARG A 28 -0.82 -21.56 8.95
CA ARG A 28 0.20 -22.39 9.59
C ARG A 28 1.28 -22.84 8.61
N SER A 29 0.90 -23.25 7.40
CA SER A 29 1.83 -23.63 6.34
C SER A 29 2.71 -22.45 5.91
N ASN A 30 2.11 -21.28 5.69
CA ASN A 30 2.83 -20.05 5.36
C ASN A 30 3.80 -19.66 6.48
N PHE A 31 3.38 -19.75 7.74
CA PHE A 31 4.23 -19.47 8.89
C PHE A 31 5.43 -20.43 8.97
N ALA A 32 5.23 -21.73 8.76
CA ALA A 32 6.32 -22.69 8.73
C ALA A 32 7.34 -22.38 7.62
N ALA A 33 6.87 -21.98 6.44
CA ALA A 33 7.73 -21.58 5.33
C ALA A 33 8.49 -20.28 5.63
N PHE A 34 7.82 -19.29 6.22
CA PHE A 34 8.43 -18.06 6.72
C PHE A 34 9.50 -18.34 7.76
N ASP A 35 9.18 -19.08 8.82
CA ASP A 35 10.09 -19.40 9.91
C ASP A 35 11.31 -20.24 9.45
N ALA A 36 11.13 -21.11 8.45
CA ALA A 36 12.26 -21.79 7.83
C ALA A 36 13.27 -20.81 7.17
N ARG A 37 12.77 -19.73 6.55
CA ARG A 37 13.60 -18.67 5.97
C ARG A 37 14.25 -17.79 7.02
N VAL A 38 13.52 -17.44 8.09
CA VAL A 38 14.10 -16.72 9.24
C VAL A 38 15.26 -17.50 9.83
N ARG A 39 15.07 -18.79 10.13
CA ARG A 39 16.15 -19.66 10.65
C ARG A 39 17.32 -19.81 9.69
N HIS A 40 17.07 -19.77 8.38
CA HIS A 40 18.13 -19.79 7.38
C HIS A 40 18.96 -18.51 7.42
N ALA A 41 18.31 -17.34 7.49
CA ALA A 41 18.98 -16.05 7.63
C ALA A 41 19.82 -15.98 8.92
N GLU A 42 19.28 -16.47 10.04
CA GLU A 42 20.00 -16.57 11.33
C GLU A 42 21.26 -17.46 11.22
N ARG A 43 21.15 -18.63 10.58
CA ARG A 43 22.31 -19.52 10.34
C ARG A 43 23.39 -18.87 9.48
N LEU A 44 22.99 -18.14 8.43
CA LEU A 44 23.92 -17.42 7.56
C LEU A 44 24.68 -16.35 8.34
N ALA A 45 23.98 -15.55 9.15
CA ALA A 45 24.61 -14.54 9.97
C ALA A 45 25.56 -15.14 11.02
N ALA A 46 25.17 -16.25 11.66
CA ALA A 46 26.03 -16.97 12.61
C ALA A 46 27.30 -17.53 11.94
N ALA A 47 27.24 -17.84 10.64
CA ALA A 47 28.40 -18.26 9.84
C ALA A 47 29.22 -17.07 9.29
N GLY A 48 28.91 -15.83 9.67
CA GLY A 48 29.58 -14.62 9.17
C GLY A 48 29.12 -14.16 7.78
N ASP A 49 28.12 -14.83 7.20
CA ASP A 49 27.56 -14.49 5.89
C ASP A 49 26.44 -13.43 6.01
N HIS A 50 26.84 -12.20 6.35
CA HIS A 50 25.91 -11.11 6.56
C HIS A 50 25.14 -10.68 5.30
N ALA A 51 25.78 -10.74 4.13
CA ALA A 51 25.14 -10.39 2.87
C ALA A 51 24.08 -11.43 2.45
N GLY A 52 24.38 -12.73 2.65
CA GLY A 52 23.41 -13.80 2.45
C GLY A 52 22.24 -13.69 3.43
N ALA A 53 22.52 -13.43 4.71
CA ALA A 53 21.50 -13.21 5.73
C ALA A 53 20.56 -12.04 5.41
N ALA A 54 21.09 -10.93 4.90
CA ALA A 54 20.30 -9.78 4.47
C ALA A 54 19.34 -10.11 3.31
N VAL A 55 19.80 -10.92 2.34
CA VAL A 55 18.95 -11.36 1.22
C VAL A 55 17.90 -12.37 1.67
N GLU A 56 18.26 -13.37 2.48
CA GLU A 56 17.27 -14.33 3.02
C GLU A 56 16.23 -13.65 3.90
N THR A 57 16.62 -12.58 4.62
CA THR A 57 15.66 -11.72 5.36
C THR A 57 14.68 -11.02 4.42
N ALA A 58 15.18 -10.43 3.32
CA ALA A 58 14.31 -9.82 2.32
C ALA A 58 13.35 -10.85 1.68
N ILE A 59 13.82 -12.08 1.44
CA ILE A 59 12.96 -13.17 0.92
C ILE A 59 11.92 -13.57 1.96
N ALA A 60 12.28 -13.72 3.23
CA ALA A 60 11.34 -14.04 4.31
C ALA A 60 10.25 -12.97 4.44
N ALA A 61 10.64 -11.69 4.42
CA ALA A 61 9.71 -10.56 4.47
C ALA A 61 8.81 -10.50 3.23
N THR A 62 9.36 -10.74 2.03
CA THR A 62 8.57 -10.83 0.79
C THR A 62 7.54 -11.96 0.89
N LEU A 63 7.94 -13.13 1.39
CA LEU A 63 7.05 -14.27 1.57
C LEU A 63 5.89 -13.92 2.51
N ALA A 64 6.17 -13.33 3.67
CA ALA A 64 5.14 -12.93 4.63
C ALA A 64 4.20 -11.85 4.10
N ALA A 65 4.71 -10.90 3.30
CA ALA A 65 3.90 -9.84 2.69
C ALA A 65 2.95 -10.37 1.60
N HIS A 66 3.38 -11.35 0.80
CA HIS A 66 2.55 -11.92 -0.27
C HIS A 66 1.69 -13.10 0.20
N ARG A 67 2.17 -13.90 1.14
CA ARG A 67 1.50 -15.08 1.70
C ARG A 67 1.37 -14.92 3.21
N HIS A 68 0.26 -14.31 3.62
CA HIS A 68 0.03 -13.98 5.02
C HIS A 68 0.25 -15.17 5.94
N CYS A 69 1.12 -14.98 6.92
CA CYS A 69 1.55 -16.03 7.84
C CYS A 69 1.08 -15.79 9.29
N GLY A 70 0.07 -14.95 9.50
CA GLY A 70 -0.50 -14.70 10.83
C GLY A 70 0.31 -13.71 11.68
N VAL A 71 1.34 -13.08 11.12
CA VAL A 71 2.14 -12.04 11.76
C VAL A 71 2.24 -10.81 10.85
N PHE A 72 2.34 -9.62 11.44
CA PHE A 72 2.44 -8.34 10.71
C PHE A 72 3.81 -7.66 10.81
N ALA A 73 4.71 -8.22 11.63
CA ALA A 73 6.08 -7.80 11.83
C ALA A 73 6.91 -8.99 12.32
N SER A 74 8.25 -8.88 12.25
CA SER A 74 9.15 -9.91 12.77
C SER A 74 10.30 -9.32 13.59
N PRO A 75 10.17 -9.29 14.93
CA PRO A 75 11.27 -8.88 15.80
C PRO A 75 12.56 -9.68 15.58
N ARG A 76 12.47 -10.94 15.12
CA ARG A 76 13.66 -11.76 14.80
C ARG A 76 14.43 -11.24 13.60
N LEU A 77 13.73 -10.99 12.49
CA LEU A 77 14.35 -10.40 11.30
C LEU A 77 14.91 -9.01 11.59
N GLU A 78 14.20 -8.20 12.36
CA GLU A 78 14.67 -6.87 12.71
C GLU A 78 15.91 -6.90 13.60
N ARG A 79 15.98 -7.78 14.62
CA ARG A 79 17.20 -8.00 15.42
C ARG A 79 18.38 -8.42 14.57
N LEU A 80 18.15 -9.34 13.65
CA LEU A 80 19.19 -9.84 12.76
C LEU A 80 19.79 -8.70 11.92
N MET A 81 18.94 -7.85 11.34
CA MET A 81 19.41 -6.73 10.50
C MET A 81 20.09 -5.63 11.30
N THR A 82 19.60 -5.31 12.51
CA THR A 82 20.29 -4.32 13.35
C THR A 82 21.61 -4.85 13.90
N ALA A 83 21.69 -6.12 14.28
CA ALA A 83 22.96 -6.76 14.65
C ALA A 83 23.99 -6.67 13.52
N ILE A 84 23.61 -7.05 12.29
CA ILE A 84 24.45 -6.89 11.10
C ILE A 84 24.83 -5.42 10.87
N GLY A 85 23.88 -4.48 11.00
CA GLY A 85 24.16 -3.07 10.79
C GLY A 85 25.16 -2.47 11.79
N ARG A 86 25.18 -2.97 13.03
CA ARG A 86 26.14 -2.56 14.07
C ARG A 86 27.56 -3.08 13.82
N THR A 87 27.72 -4.20 13.10
CA THR A 87 29.06 -4.67 12.69
C THR A 87 29.61 -3.92 11.49
N LEU A 88 28.79 -3.14 10.77
CA LEU A 88 29.30 -2.29 9.69
C LEU A 88 30.02 -1.08 10.29
N ASP A 89 31.36 -1.10 10.18
CA ASP A 89 32.25 0.01 10.54
C ASP A 89 31.71 1.36 10.06
N GLY A 90 31.77 2.35 10.96
CA GLY A 90 31.14 3.65 10.70
C GLY A 90 31.60 4.82 11.54
N GLY A 91 32.80 4.80 12.13
CA GLY A 91 33.47 5.95 12.77
C GLY A 91 32.80 6.47 14.05
N ASP A 92 33.63 6.79 15.04
CA ASP A 92 33.19 7.54 16.22
C ASP A 92 32.77 8.95 15.79
N ARG A 93 31.48 9.20 15.82
CA ARG A 93 30.93 10.55 15.98
C ARG A 93 29.60 10.49 16.72
N ASP A 94 29.47 11.40 17.69
CA ASP A 94 28.23 11.74 18.36
C ASP A 94 27.17 12.18 17.34
N GLY A 95 25.93 11.77 17.56
CA GLY A 95 24.82 11.92 16.62
C GLY A 95 24.67 13.33 16.06
N ALA A 96 24.54 13.42 14.74
CA ALA A 96 24.24 14.67 14.05
C ALA A 96 22.75 15.02 14.28
N GLY A 97 22.50 16.00 15.13
CA GLY A 97 21.18 16.58 15.37
C GLY A 97 21.08 17.06 16.81
N GLY A 98 21.13 18.39 17.02
CA GLY A 98 20.83 18.98 18.32
C GLY A 98 19.40 18.60 18.71
N ASP A 99 19.23 18.08 19.93
CA ASP A 99 17.91 17.70 20.43
C ASP A 99 16.95 18.90 20.30
N GLY A 100 15.80 18.65 19.66
CA GLY A 100 14.77 19.67 19.50
C GLY A 100 15.02 20.73 18.42
N ALA A 101 15.98 20.60 17.50
CA ALA A 101 16.03 21.47 16.32
C ALA A 101 14.87 21.17 15.34
N PRO A 102 14.30 22.17 14.63
CA PRO A 102 13.28 21.92 13.61
C PRO A 102 13.85 21.15 12.42
N TYR A 103 13.08 20.22 11.86
CA TYR A 103 13.46 19.51 10.64
C TYR A 103 13.43 20.46 9.45
N ARG A 104 14.60 20.82 8.91
CA ARG A 104 14.76 21.68 7.72
C ARG A 104 15.20 20.88 6.51
N ARG A 105 15.87 19.74 6.72
CA ARG A 105 16.39 18.83 5.70
C ARG A 105 15.79 17.44 5.93
N VAL A 106 14.95 16.99 5.01
CA VAL A 106 14.25 15.71 5.08
C VAL A 106 14.81 14.77 4.02
N LEU A 107 15.24 13.57 4.43
CA LEU A 107 15.62 12.51 3.49
C LEU A 107 14.47 11.52 3.34
N HIS A 108 13.85 11.46 2.17
CA HIS A 108 12.92 10.41 1.80
C HIS A 108 13.68 9.19 1.30
N VAL A 109 13.51 8.05 1.95
CA VAL A 109 14.11 6.78 1.51
C VAL A 109 13.03 5.92 0.90
N CYS A 110 13.20 5.54 -0.36
CA CYS A 110 12.23 4.73 -1.10
C CYS A 110 12.92 3.48 -1.65
N THR A 111 12.24 2.34 -1.64
CA THR A 111 12.80 1.14 -2.27
C THR A 111 12.86 1.29 -3.78
N GLN A 112 11.72 1.62 -4.37
CA GLN A 112 11.58 1.99 -5.77
C GLN A 112 10.34 2.85 -5.95
N LEU A 113 10.32 3.65 -7.02
CA LEU A 113 9.17 4.47 -7.40
C LEU A 113 8.57 3.90 -8.69
N ALA A 114 7.37 3.34 -8.63
CA ALA A 114 6.69 2.82 -9.80
C ALA A 114 6.21 3.98 -10.71
N PRO A 115 6.18 3.79 -12.05
CA PRO A 115 5.68 4.83 -12.97
C PRO A 115 4.22 5.23 -12.71
N VAL A 116 3.42 4.27 -12.22
CA VAL A 116 2.01 4.46 -11.86
C VAL A 116 1.80 3.87 -10.47
N GLY A 117 1.19 4.63 -9.56
CA GLY A 117 0.88 4.18 -8.22
C GLY A 117 0.61 5.31 -7.22
N GLY A 118 -0.15 5.01 -6.17
CA GLY A 118 -0.52 5.96 -5.13
C GLY A 118 0.70 6.51 -4.37
N LEU A 119 1.70 5.67 -4.08
CA LEU A 119 2.91 6.07 -3.34
C LEU A 119 3.75 7.11 -4.11
N THR A 120 4.05 6.87 -5.38
CA THR A 120 4.79 7.82 -6.24
C THR A 120 4.06 9.16 -6.34
N LYS A 121 2.73 9.14 -6.53
CA LYS A 121 1.90 10.37 -6.55
C LYS A 121 1.95 11.09 -5.21
N MET A 122 1.78 10.38 -4.10
CA MET A 122 1.83 10.95 -2.75
C MET A 122 3.18 11.59 -2.46
N LEU A 123 4.29 10.93 -2.79
CA LEU A 123 5.64 11.49 -2.59
C LEU A 123 5.86 12.77 -3.41
N ALA A 124 5.42 12.78 -4.67
CA ALA A 124 5.50 13.97 -5.51
C ALA A 124 4.69 15.14 -4.92
N LEU A 125 3.47 14.86 -4.42
CA LEU A 125 2.63 15.87 -3.79
C LEU A 125 3.22 16.36 -2.47
N TRP A 126 3.74 15.46 -1.63
CA TRP A 126 4.39 15.79 -0.35
C TRP A 126 5.53 16.77 -0.58
N ILE A 127 6.52 16.40 -1.40
CA ILE A 127 7.70 17.24 -1.64
C ILE A 127 7.30 18.54 -2.34
N GLY A 128 6.34 18.48 -3.27
CA GLY A 128 5.87 19.67 -3.99
C GLY A 128 5.13 20.68 -3.10
N ALA A 129 4.47 20.19 -2.04
CA ALA A 129 3.77 20.99 -1.04
C ALA A 129 4.73 21.57 0.00
N ASP A 130 5.69 20.78 0.49
CA ASP A 130 6.62 21.15 1.58
C ASP A 130 7.82 21.97 1.05
N ARG A 131 7.54 23.16 0.55
CA ARG A 131 8.54 24.06 -0.05
C ARG A 131 9.46 24.74 0.96
N ASN A 132 9.14 24.66 2.24
CA ASN A 132 9.90 25.30 3.33
C ASN A 132 11.07 24.43 3.82
N ARG A 133 11.18 23.20 3.32
CA ARG A 133 12.23 22.24 3.67
C ARG A 133 12.99 21.78 2.44
N VAL A 134 14.24 21.41 2.64
CA VAL A 134 15.06 20.74 1.63
C VAL A 134 14.74 19.26 1.66
N ASN A 135 14.24 18.72 0.57
CA ASN A 135 13.76 17.33 0.48
C ASN A 135 14.66 16.52 -0.46
N GLY A 136 15.47 15.63 0.10
CA GLY A 136 16.27 14.66 -0.65
C GLY A 136 15.55 13.33 -0.83
N VAL A 137 15.95 12.55 -1.84
CA VAL A 137 15.44 11.20 -2.08
C VAL A 137 16.60 10.22 -2.21
N ALA A 138 16.58 9.12 -1.46
CA ALA A 138 17.48 7.98 -1.65
C ALA A 138 16.69 6.75 -2.08
N LEU A 139 17.14 6.13 -3.19
CA LEU A 139 16.52 4.99 -3.83
C LEU A 139 17.36 3.74 -3.60
N THR A 140 16.85 2.78 -2.83
CA THR A 140 17.65 1.61 -2.44
C THR A 140 17.74 0.57 -3.55
N GLN A 141 16.69 0.40 -4.36
CA GLN A 141 16.53 -0.69 -5.34
C GLN A 141 15.76 -0.26 -6.61
N HIS A 142 15.84 1.02 -6.99
CA HIS A 142 15.04 1.57 -8.09
C HIS A 142 15.52 1.10 -9.48
N ARG A 143 14.58 1.05 -10.43
CA ARG A 143 14.81 0.60 -11.80
C ARG A 143 14.12 1.57 -12.76
N GLY A 144 14.84 1.99 -13.80
CA GLY A 144 14.31 2.93 -14.79
C GLY A 144 14.38 4.39 -14.33
N PRO A 145 13.74 5.31 -15.08
CA PRO A 145 13.75 6.73 -14.76
C PRO A 145 12.85 7.05 -13.57
N VAL A 146 13.27 8.03 -12.77
CA VAL A 146 12.43 8.65 -11.74
C VAL A 146 11.38 9.54 -12.39
N ASP A 147 10.16 9.53 -11.86
CA ASP A 147 9.05 10.40 -12.31
C ASP A 147 9.50 11.88 -12.36
N GLY A 148 9.20 12.55 -13.48
CA GLY A 148 9.59 13.94 -13.71
C GLY A 148 9.03 14.90 -12.65
N ARG A 149 7.85 14.62 -12.09
CA ARG A 149 7.23 15.41 -11.02
C ARG A 149 8.04 15.33 -9.73
N ILE A 150 8.56 14.16 -9.39
CA ILE A 150 9.43 13.96 -8.21
C ILE A 150 10.76 14.66 -8.45
N THR A 151 11.34 14.49 -9.63
CA THR A 151 12.60 15.17 -10.00
C THR A 151 12.48 16.68 -9.90
N ALA A 152 11.39 17.25 -10.41
CA ALA A 152 11.11 18.68 -10.31
C ALA A 152 10.90 19.14 -8.87
N ALA A 153 10.11 18.39 -8.08
CA ALA A 153 9.83 18.72 -6.68
C ALA A 153 11.10 18.69 -5.81
N VAL A 154 11.92 17.65 -5.93
CA VAL A 154 13.20 17.52 -5.21
C VAL A 154 14.14 18.68 -5.56
N ARG A 155 14.32 18.96 -6.85
CA ARG A 155 15.16 20.09 -7.30
C ARG A 155 14.63 21.43 -6.83
N GLY A 156 13.31 21.63 -6.89
CA GLY A 156 12.65 22.85 -6.42
C GLY A 156 12.83 23.09 -4.91
N SER A 157 12.98 22.02 -4.13
CA SER A 157 13.30 22.09 -2.70
C SER A 157 14.80 22.28 -2.40
N GLY A 158 15.67 22.19 -3.41
CA GLY A 158 17.13 22.22 -3.24
C GLY A 158 17.77 20.89 -2.81
N GLY A 159 17.03 19.79 -2.89
CA GLY A 159 17.50 18.44 -2.53
C GLY A 159 18.16 17.68 -3.68
N GLY A 160 18.68 16.49 -3.37
CA GLY A 160 19.31 15.57 -4.32
C GLY A 160 18.59 14.22 -4.42
N ILE A 161 18.79 13.51 -5.54
CA ILE A 161 18.31 12.14 -5.73
C ILE A 161 19.52 11.19 -5.80
N HIS A 162 19.52 10.16 -4.96
CA HIS A 162 20.60 9.19 -4.82
C HIS A 162 20.13 7.80 -5.23
N HIS A 163 20.86 7.12 -6.13
CA HIS A 163 20.55 5.76 -6.60
C HIS A 163 21.55 4.76 -6.02
N LEU A 164 21.20 4.09 -4.91
CA LEU A 164 22.16 3.23 -4.20
C LEU A 164 22.50 1.97 -5.00
N ASN A 165 21.49 1.32 -5.60
CA ASN A 165 21.69 0.10 -6.39
C ASN A 165 22.42 0.31 -7.73
N HIS A 166 22.81 1.53 -8.06
CA HIS A 166 23.65 1.84 -9.21
C HIS A 166 25.14 1.82 -8.85
N HIS A 167 25.47 1.89 -7.56
CA HIS A 167 26.83 1.79 -7.07
C HIS A 167 27.25 0.33 -6.87
N LYS A 168 28.54 0.09 -7.10
CA LYS A 168 29.16 -1.24 -6.97
C LYS A 168 29.04 -1.74 -5.53
N GLY A 169 28.45 -2.91 -5.36
CA GLY A 169 28.33 -3.56 -4.06
C GLY A 169 27.07 -4.39 -3.93
N ASP A 170 26.74 -4.69 -2.68
CA ASP A 170 25.56 -5.40 -2.24
C ASP A 170 24.73 -4.53 -1.27
N LYS A 171 23.70 -5.11 -0.64
CA LYS A 171 22.84 -4.42 0.32
C LYS A 171 23.60 -3.81 1.50
N LEU A 172 24.74 -4.37 1.92
CA LEU A 172 25.55 -3.83 3.02
C LEU A 172 26.32 -2.60 2.56
N ALA A 173 26.87 -2.62 1.34
CA ALA A 173 27.50 -1.43 0.74
C ALA A 173 26.49 -0.29 0.60
N TRP A 174 25.29 -0.58 0.09
CA TRP A 174 24.21 0.40 -0.04
C TRP A 174 23.74 0.94 1.31
N ALA A 175 23.71 0.12 2.36
CA ALA A 175 23.39 0.56 3.72
C ALA A 175 24.45 1.53 4.28
N ARG A 176 25.74 1.29 4.01
CA ARG A 176 26.82 2.24 4.38
C ARG A 176 26.67 3.57 3.64
N GLU A 177 26.37 3.53 2.35
CA GLU A 177 26.14 4.73 1.55
C GLU A 177 24.91 5.52 2.05
N LEU A 178 23.81 4.83 2.32
CA LEU A 178 22.60 5.43 2.89
C LEU A 178 22.90 6.10 4.24
N ARG A 179 23.67 5.45 5.11
CA ARG A 179 24.10 6.00 6.39
C ARG A 179 24.93 7.28 6.19
N GLN A 180 25.82 7.31 5.19
CA GLN A 180 26.60 8.51 4.86
C GLN A 180 25.73 9.66 4.35
N ILE A 181 24.80 9.38 3.43
CA ILE A 181 23.88 10.38 2.87
C ILE A 181 23.01 10.98 3.99
N ALA A 182 22.46 10.13 4.85
CA ALA A 182 21.56 10.54 5.94
C ALA A 182 22.20 11.52 6.93
N ARG A 183 23.54 11.53 7.08
CA ARG A 183 24.26 12.52 7.93
C ARG A 183 24.03 13.97 7.51
N GLY A 184 23.63 14.20 6.25
CA GLY A 184 23.30 15.52 5.74
C GLY A 184 21.88 15.98 6.03
N TYR A 185 21.07 15.21 6.77
CA TYR A 185 19.65 15.47 6.96
C TYR A 185 19.26 15.46 8.43
N ASP A 186 18.20 16.19 8.78
CA ASP A 186 17.71 16.34 10.15
C ASP A 186 16.73 15.22 10.53
N VAL A 187 16.08 14.60 9.53
CA VAL A 187 15.13 13.52 9.69
C VAL A 187 15.12 12.65 8.43
N VAL A 188 14.88 11.36 8.62
CA VAL A 188 14.67 10.38 7.54
C VAL A 188 13.21 9.97 7.54
N VAL A 189 12.56 9.95 6.37
CA VAL A 189 11.20 9.40 6.19
C VAL A 189 11.28 8.17 5.29
N LEU A 190 10.88 7.01 5.79
CA LEU A 190 10.89 5.76 5.04
C LEU A 190 9.57 5.55 4.29
N HIS A 191 9.68 5.44 2.96
CA HIS A 191 8.64 5.10 1.99
C HIS A 191 9.00 3.76 1.33
N ILE A 192 9.34 2.77 2.15
CA ILE A 192 10.02 1.54 1.72
C ILE A 192 9.05 0.39 1.56
N HIS A 193 9.36 -0.51 0.63
CA HIS A 193 8.62 -1.76 0.50
C HIS A 193 8.82 -2.63 1.75
N CYS A 194 7.88 -3.55 1.95
CA CYS A 194 7.76 -4.39 3.15
C CYS A 194 9.03 -5.18 3.51
N GLU A 195 9.85 -5.46 2.51
CA GLU A 195 11.02 -6.33 2.57
C GLU A 195 12.37 -5.60 2.55
N ASP A 196 12.38 -4.27 2.47
CA ASP A 196 13.62 -3.54 2.24
C ASP A 196 14.48 -3.48 3.50
N VAL A 197 15.51 -4.32 3.54
CA VAL A 197 16.44 -4.44 4.67
C VAL A 197 17.50 -3.33 4.72
N VAL A 198 17.71 -2.58 3.62
CA VAL A 198 18.80 -1.61 3.53
C VAL A 198 18.71 -0.52 4.63
N PRO A 199 17.54 0.08 4.90
CA PRO A 199 17.38 1.05 5.99
C PRO A 199 17.59 0.44 7.38
N LEU A 200 17.17 -0.81 7.61
CA LEU A 200 17.35 -1.49 8.90
C LEU A 200 18.82 -1.66 9.26
N ILE A 201 19.64 -1.95 8.25
CA ILE A 201 21.09 -2.07 8.38
C ILE A 201 21.73 -0.67 8.51
N ALA A 202 21.28 0.31 7.72
CA ALA A 202 21.84 1.65 7.72
C ALA A 202 21.63 2.38 9.06
N PHE A 203 20.43 2.25 9.64
CA PHE A 203 19.97 2.94 10.86
C PHE A 203 19.90 2.01 12.08
N ALA A 204 20.73 0.96 12.09
CA ALA A 204 20.79 -0.05 13.15
C ALA A 204 21.15 0.50 14.55
N ASP A 205 21.77 1.67 14.60
CA ASP A 205 22.08 2.42 15.81
C ASP A 205 21.34 3.77 15.79
N PRO A 206 20.18 3.87 16.47
CA PRO A 206 19.44 5.12 16.58
C PRO A 206 20.23 6.26 17.23
N ALA A 207 21.23 5.98 18.06
CA ALA A 207 22.05 7.01 18.68
C ALA A 207 22.99 7.70 17.67
N LYS A 208 23.30 7.03 16.55
CA LYS A 208 24.23 7.50 15.50
C LYS A 208 23.54 7.89 14.20
N SER A 209 22.21 7.97 14.18
CA SER A 209 21.43 8.31 13.00
C SER A 209 20.41 9.42 13.29
N PRO A 210 20.00 10.20 12.28
CA PRO A 210 18.87 11.11 12.43
C PRO A 210 17.59 10.33 12.80
N PRO A 211 16.60 10.98 13.44
CA PRO A 211 15.29 10.39 13.65
C PRO A 211 14.71 9.82 12.35
N VAL A 212 14.21 8.58 12.43
CA VAL A 212 13.63 7.83 11.32
C VAL A 212 12.13 7.73 11.52
N LEU A 213 11.35 8.25 10.59
CA LEU A 213 9.89 8.15 10.58
C LEU A 213 9.47 7.17 9.49
N LEU A 214 8.76 6.10 9.83
CA LEU A 214 8.27 5.14 8.82
C LEU A 214 6.86 5.51 8.39
N LEU A 215 6.64 5.71 7.09
CA LEU A 215 5.31 5.91 6.54
C LEU A 215 4.66 4.55 6.26
N ASN A 216 3.66 4.21 7.08
CA ASN A 216 2.93 2.96 7.04
C ASN A 216 1.89 2.94 5.90
N HIS A 217 2.36 2.95 4.66
CA HIS A 217 1.54 2.94 3.44
C HIS A 217 1.12 1.53 2.99
N ALA A 218 1.75 0.50 3.56
CA ALA A 218 1.41 -0.91 3.39
C ALA A 218 0.79 -1.47 4.69
N ASP A 219 -0.09 -0.70 5.32
CA ASP A 219 -0.61 -0.95 6.67
C ASP A 219 -1.31 -2.28 6.87
N HIS A 220 -1.88 -2.82 5.80
CA HIS A 220 -2.54 -4.10 5.77
C HIS A 220 -1.56 -5.25 5.55
N LEU A 221 -0.29 -5.03 5.20
CA LEU A 221 0.68 -6.11 4.92
C LEU A 221 1.67 -6.33 6.08
N PHE A 222 2.34 -7.48 6.07
CA PHE A 222 3.59 -7.65 6.83
C PHE A 222 4.63 -6.65 6.33
N TRP A 223 5.38 -6.01 7.24
CA TRP A 223 6.57 -5.24 6.90
C TRP A 223 7.57 -5.20 8.06
N ILE A 224 8.82 -4.88 7.76
CA ILE A 224 9.92 -4.71 8.73
C ILE A 224 10.30 -3.24 8.91
N GLY A 225 10.82 -2.88 10.08
CA GLY A 225 11.39 -1.55 10.36
C GLY A 225 10.92 -0.91 11.67
N THR A 226 10.12 -1.61 12.48
CA THR A 226 9.57 -1.08 13.74
C THR A 226 10.66 -0.62 14.72
N ARG A 227 11.78 -1.34 14.79
CA ARG A 227 12.92 -1.10 15.69
C ARG A 227 13.72 0.16 15.37
N ILE A 228 13.86 0.49 14.09
CA ILE A 228 14.62 1.69 13.69
C ILE A 228 13.74 2.95 13.65
N SER A 229 12.41 2.77 13.63
CA SER A 229 11.45 3.85 13.45
C SER A 229 11.23 4.64 14.73
N HIS A 230 11.79 5.84 14.83
CA HIS A 230 11.57 6.74 15.96
C HIS A 230 10.07 7.02 16.13
N ALA A 231 9.36 7.18 15.01
CA ALA A 231 7.90 7.14 14.97
C ALA A 231 7.40 6.42 13.71
N VAL A 232 6.15 5.96 13.75
CA VAL A 232 5.44 5.36 12.62
C VAL A 232 4.26 6.26 12.26
N ILE A 233 4.25 6.76 11.03
CA ILE A 233 3.17 7.60 10.49
C ILE A 233 2.15 6.69 9.82
N ASN A 234 0.93 6.66 10.33
CA ASN A 234 -0.19 5.88 9.79
C ASN A 234 -1.11 6.78 8.97
N LEU A 235 -1.66 6.25 7.88
CA LEU A 235 -2.57 6.99 7.00
C LEU A 235 -4.04 6.99 7.49
N ARG A 236 -4.36 6.09 8.43
CA ARG A 236 -5.72 5.83 8.92
C ARG A 236 -5.70 5.17 10.30
N GLU A 237 -6.79 5.29 11.05
CA GLU A 237 -6.79 4.90 12.47
C GLU A 237 -6.69 3.39 12.68
N ALA A 238 -7.33 2.56 11.85
CA ALA A 238 -7.17 1.11 11.96
C ALA A 238 -5.72 0.65 11.72
N ALA A 239 -4.98 1.36 10.85
CA ALA A 239 -3.56 1.11 10.65
C ALA A 239 -2.75 1.44 11.92
N ARG A 240 -3.09 2.54 12.59
CA ARG A 240 -2.50 2.94 13.89
C ARG A 240 -2.76 1.90 14.96
N ARG A 241 -4.00 1.41 15.08
CA ARG A 241 -4.38 0.33 16.01
C ARG A 241 -3.65 -0.98 15.71
N LEU A 242 -3.58 -1.38 14.44
CA LEU A 242 -2.86 -2.59 14.02
C LEU A 242 -1.35 -2.46 14.31
N ALA A 243 -0.74 -1.30 14.07
CA ALA A 243 0.67 -1.07 14.38
C ALA A 243 0.97 -1.23 15.88
N VAL A 244 0.09 -0.72 16.75
CA VAL A 244 0.23 -0.91 18.20
C VAL A 244 0.01 -2.37 18.58
N ALA A 245 -1.15 -2.93 18.24
CA ALA A 245 -1.59 -4.23 18.74
C ALA A 245 -0.83 -5.43 18.14
N ARG A 246 -0.37 -5.31 16.89
CA ARG A 246 0.18 -6.45 16.13
C ARG A 246 1.63 -6.27 15.68
N ARG A 247 2.19 -5.06 15.80
CA ARG A 247 3.61 -4.79 15.47
C ARG A 247 4.44 -4.31 16.67
N GLY A 248 3.83 -4.12 17.83
CA GLY A 248 4.53 -3.69 19.05
C GLY A 248 5.03 -2.25 18.98
N VAL A 249 4.41 -1.40 18.15
CA VAL A 249 4.73 0.04 18.11
C VAL A 249 4.15 0.70 19.36
N ASP A 250 4.97 1.43 20.09
CA ASP A 250 4.51 2.23 21.23
C ASP A 250 3.40 3.20 20.78
N PRO A 251 2.24 3.27 21.48
CA PRO A 251 1.17 4.22 21.15
C PRO A 251 1.64 5.67 20.98
N ALA A 252 2.59 6.14 21.78
CA ALA A 252 3.13 7.50 21.69
C ALA A 252 3.92 7.74 20.39
N ARG A 253 4.49 6.67 19.83
CA ARG A 253 5.25 6.66 18.57
C ARG A 253 4.37 6.37 17.34
N SER A 254 3.09 6.05 17.53
CA SER A 254 2.15 5.73 16.46
C SER A 254 1.35 6.98 16.07
N LEU A 255 1.85 7.71 15.08
CA LEU A 255 1.33 9.00 14.62
C LEU A 255 0.32 8.82 13.49
N LEU A 256 -0.54 9.83 13.28
CA LEU A 256 -1.54 9.84 12.21
C LEU A 256 -1.28 11.03 11.29
N LEU A 257 -1.08 10.76 10.00
CA LEU A 257 -1.05 11.75 8.94
C LEU A 257 -1.78 11.14 7.73
N PRO A 258 -3.00 11.60 7.41
CA PRO A 258 -3.69 11.14 6.22
C PRO A 258 -2.85 11.38 4.96
N THR A 259 -3.21 10.69 3.87
CA THR A 259 -2.58 10.95 2.57
C THR A 259 -2.86 12.39 2.09
N LEU A 260 -2.07 12.84 1.12
CA LEU A 260 -2.28 14.12 0.43
C LEU A 260 -2.96 13.85 -0.91
N ILE A 261 -4.03 14.58 -1.20
CA ILE A 261 -4.69 14.53 -2.50
C ILE A 261 -4.64 15.89 -3.19
N THR A 262 -4.66 15.89 -4.51
CA THR A 262 -5.02 17.08 -5.28
C THR A 262 -6.53 17.16 -5.28
N LEU A 263 -7.09 18.23 -4.71
CA LEU A 263 -8.52 18.48 -4.83
C LEU A 263 -8.85 18.67 -6.32
N PRO A 264 -9.84 17.95 -6.85
CA PRO A 264 -10.23 18.10 -8.23
C PRO A 264 -10.85 19.47 -8.46
N GLU A 265 -10.63 20.02 -9.65
CA GLU A 265 -11.37 21.17 -10.15
C GLU A 265 -12.48 20.65 -11.07
N ARG A 266 -13.73 20.96 -10.72
CA ARG A 266 -14.89 20.59 -11.54
C ARG A 266 -14.88 21.43 -12.81
N GLN A 267 -14.71 20.77 -13.96
CA GLN A 267 -14.70 21.38 -15.28
C GLN A 267 -16.09 21.41 -15.92
N ARG A 268 -16.99 20.51 -15.51
CA ARG A 268 -18.36 20.43 -16.01
C ARG A 268 -19.38 20.47 -14.88
N ALA A 269 -20.47 21.20 -15.11
CA ALA A 269 -21.70 20.99 -14.36
C ALA A 269 -22.18 19.55 -14.55
N ARG A 270 -22.84 18.99 -13.52
CA ARG A 270 -23.27 17.59 -13.51
C ARG A 270 -24.09 17.21 -14.74
N ASN A 271 -25.06 18.04 -15.13
CA ASN A 271 -25.92 17.77 -16.29
C ASN A 271 -25.12 17.76 -17.61
N ALA A 272 -24.13 18.65 -17.77
CA ALA A 272 -23.25 18.64 -18.94
C ALA A 272 -22.36 17.39 -18.98
N ALA A 273 -21.89 16.91 -17.82
CA ALA A 273 -21.14 15.66 -17.74
C ALA A 273 -22.03 14.43 -18.03
N LYS A 274 -23.28 14.40 -17.54
CA LYS A 274 -24.28 13.37 -17.90
C LYS A 274 -24.54 13.35 -19.40
N GLN A 275 -24.75 14.52 -20.02
CA GLN A 275 -24.93 14.63 -21.48
C GLN A 275 -23.70 14.12 -22.25
N ALA A 276 -22.49 14.44 -21.80
CA ALA A 276 -21.26 13.93 -22.41
C ALA A 276 -21.12 12.39 -22.33
N LEU A 277 -21.76 11.76 -21.34
CA LEU A 277 -21.86 10.31 -21.18
C LEU A 277 -23.10 9.71 -21.86
N GLY A 278 -23.94 10.52 -22.52
CA GLY A 278 -25.21 10.06 -23.11
C GLY A 278 -26.27 9.66 -22.08
N MET A 279 -26.17 10.16 -20.85
CA MET A 279 -27.12 9.87 -19.77
C MET A 279 -28.32 10.84 -19.80
N PRO A 280 -29.54 10.36 -19.45
CA PRO A 280 -30.69 11.25 -19.27
C PRO A 280 -30.44 12.26 -18.16
N GLU A 281 -30.92 13.49 -18.34
CA GLU A 281 -30.71 14.58 -17.38
C GLU A 281 -31.38 14.32 -16.02
N ASP A 282 -32.55 13.71 -16.03
CA ASP A 282 -33.37 13.34 -14.87
C ASP A 282 -32.94 12.03 -14.20
N SER A 283 -31.93 11.34 -14.74
CA SER A 283 -31.45 10.09 -14.13
C SER A 283 -30.66 10.35 -12.86
N VAL A 284 -30.72 9.42 -11.91
CA VAL A 284 -29.81 9.38 -10.74
C VAL A 284 -28.68 8.44 -11.05
N LEU A 285 -27.47 8.97 -11.20
CA LEU A 285 -26.30 8.23 -11.64
C LEU A 285 -25.45 7.79 -10.45
N LEU A 286 -25.41 6.48 -10.22
CA LEU A 286 -24.50 5.82 -9.30
C LEU A 286 -23.19 5.52 -10.06
N VAL A 287 -22.06 5.90 -9.49
CA VAL A 287 -20.74 5.69 -10.11
C VAL A 287 -19.81 4.95 -9.15
N SER A 288 -19.12 3.95 -9.68
CA SER A 288 -17.99 3.28 -9.02
C SER A 288 -16.74 3.37 -9.89
N VAL A 289 -15.59 3.67 -9.30
CA VAL A 289 -14.31 3.77 -10.03
C VAL A 289 -13.22 3.04 -9.27
N ALA A 290 -12.70 1.94 -9.82
CA ALA A 290 -11.62 1.18 -9.19
C ALA A 290 -10.91 0.27 -10.19
N ARG A 291 -9.69 -0.22 -9.90
CA ARG A 291 -9.04 -1.23 -10.75
C ARG A 291 -9.91 -2.49 -10.86
N GLY A 292 -9.95 -3.14 -12.02
CA GLY A 292 -10.81 -4.32 -12.24
C GLY A 292 -10.67 -5.43 -11.19
N ALA A 293 -9.46 -5.65 -10.67
CA ALA A 293 -9.19 -6.61 -9.61
C ALA A 293 -9.96 -6.35 -8.29
N LYS A 294 -10.44 -5.13 -8.06
CA LYS A 294 -11.23 -4.76 -6.88
C LYS A 294 -12.70 -5.18 -6.95
N TYR A 295 -13.18 -5.56 -8.14
CA TYR A 295 -14.53 -6.05 -8.38
C TYR A 295 -14.58 -7.59 -8.47
N ARG A 296 -13.55 -8.29 -7.99
CA ARG A 296 -13.55 -9.77 -7.97
C ARG A 296 -14.72 -10.29 -7.14
N ASN A 297 -15.28 -11.42 -7.53
CA ASN A 297 -16.42 -12.00 -6.85
C ASN A 297 -15.96 -12.62 -5.52
N VAL A 298 -16.74 -12.41 -4.46
CA VAL A 298 -16.64 -13.15 -3.20
C VAL A 298 -17.94 -13.92 -3.06
N GLY A 299 -17.85 -15.24 -3.22
CA GLY A 299 -19.04 -16.08 -3.34
C GLY A 299 -19.74 -15.96 -4.70
N PRO A 300 -21.00 -16.40 -4.80
CA PRO A 300 -21.72 -16.50 -6.07
C PRO A 300 -22.31 -15.17 -6.57
N VAL A 301 -22.38 -14.15 -5.71
CA VAL A 301 -23.01 -12.87 -6.02
C VAL A 301 -21.97 -11.91 -6.60
N THR A 302 -22.17 -11.46 -7.83
CA THR A 302 -21.29 -10.47 -8.46
C THR A 302 -21.56 -9.06 -7.94
N TYR A 303 -20.64 -8.13 -8.19
CA TYR A 303 -20.87 -6.70 -7.86
C TYR A 303 -22.12 -6.13 -8.57
N ALA A 304 -22.37 -6.55 -9.82
CA ALA A 304 -23.54 -6.09 -10.58
C ALA A 304 -24.85 -6.66 -10.03
N ASP A 305 -24.89 -7.93 -9.63
CA ASP A 305 -26.09 -8.57 -9.09
C ASP A 305 -26.64 -7.82 -7.87
N ARG A 306 -25.76 -7.26 -7.04
CA ARG A 306 -26.11 -6.51 -5.82
C ARG A 306 -26.91 -5.23 -6.06
N HIS A 307 -27.04 -4.79 -7.32
CA HIS A 307 -27.75 -3.56 -7.67
C HIS A 307 -29.05 -3.84 -8.45
N VAL A 308 -29.34 -5.10 -8.79
CA VAL A 308 -30.49 -5.45 -9.63
C VAL A 308 -31.81 -5.05 -8.98
N ASP A 309 -32.02 -5.45 -7.72
CA ASP A 309 -33.28 -5.19 -7.00
C ASP A 309 -33.46 -3.69 -6.72
N LEU A 310 -32.37 -3.01 -6.32
CA LEU A 310 -32.36 -1.55 -6.17
C LEU A 310 -32.77 -0.84 -7.48
N LEU A 311 -32.17 -1.20 -8.61
CA LEU A 311 -32.46 -0.56 -9.89
C LEU A 311 -33.86 -0.95 -10.40
N ALA A 312 -34.38 -2.12 -10.05
CA ALA A 312 -35.77 -2.48 -10.33
C ALA A 312 -36.76 -1.57 -9.57
N ALA A 313 -36.44 -1.26 -8.30
CA ALA A 313 -37.26 -0.37 -7.47
C ALA A 313 -37.17 1.12 -7.85
N HIS A 314 -36.06 1.55 -8.46
CA HIS A 314 -35.80 2.94 -8.84
C HIS A 314 -35.53 3.07 -10.36
N PRO A 315 -36.57 3.21 -11.21
CA PRO A 315 -36.43 3.25 -12.67
C PRO A 315 -35.52 4.37 -13.20
N GLN A 316 -35.45 5.49 -12.48
CA GLN A 316 -34.61 6.66 -12.79
C GLN A 316 -33.12 6.43 -12.47
N ALA A 317 -32.79 5.43 -11.65
CA ALA A 317 -31.42 5.16 -11.24
C ALA A 317 -30.66 4.33 -12.29
N ARG A 318 -29.35 4.58 -12.40
CA ARG A 318 -28.42 3.88 -13.29
C ARG A 318 -27.07 3.67 -12.61
N LEU A 319 -26.35 2.60 -12.95
CA LEU A 319 -25.01 2.31 -12.43
C LEU A 319 -23.98 2.29 -13.56
N ILE A 320 -22.92 3.09 -13.39
CA ILE A 320 -21.71 3.01 -14.21
C ILE A 320 -20.54 2.54 -13.33
N VAL A 321 -19.83 1.50 -13.78
CA VAL A 321 -18.62 1.01 -13.12
C VAL A 321 -17.40 1.17 -14.03
N VAL A 322 -16.42 1.95 -13.61
CA VAL A 322 -15.19 2.22 -14.38
C VAL A 322 -14.04 1.39 -13.83
N GLY A 323 -13.36 0.66 -14.71
CA GLY A 323 -12.22 -0.20 -14.36
C GLY A 323 -12.31 -1.68 -14.74
N PRO A 324 -13.42 -2.40 -14.47
CA PRO A 324 -13.48 -3.84 -14.72
C PRO A 324 -13.52 -4.21 -16.21
N GLY A 325 -13.87 -3.27 -17.09
CA GLY A 325 -14.14 -3.58 -18.50
C GLY A 325 -15.41 -4.40 -18.68
N GLU A 326 -15.58 -4.92 -19.89
CA GLU A 326 -16.67 -5.86 -20.19
C GLU A 326 -16.53 -7.13 -19.37
N ARG A 327 -17.64 -7.59 -18.79
CA ARG A 327 -17.68 -8.72 -17.86
C ARG A 327 -18.84 -9.66 -18.18
N ALA A 328 -18.50 -10.84 -18.67
CA ALA A 328 -19.48 -11.86 -19.03
C ALA A 328 -20.34 -12.31 -17.84
N ASP A 329 -19.78 -12.30 -16.64
CA ASP A 329 -20.50 -12.65 -15.41
C ASP A 329 -21.53 -11.58 -14.98
N TRP A 330 -21.56 -10.41 -15.63
CA TRP A 330 -22.53 -9.34 -15.36
C TRP A 330 -23.70 -9.29 -16.35
N GLU A 331 -23.67 -10.10 -17.42
CA GLU A 331 -24.68 -10.07 -18.49
C GLU A 331 -26.10 -10.31 -17.97
N ARG A 332 -26.26 -11.20 -16.99
CA ARG A 332 -27.56 -11.45 -16.34
C ARG A 332 -28.10 -10.18 -15.66
N ALA A 333 -27.28 -9.49 -14.88
CA ALA A 333 -27.66 -8.27 -14.18
C ALA A 333 -27.95 -7.12 -15.16
N ARG A 334 -27.16 -7.01 -16.24
CA ARG A 334 -27.41 -6.04 -17.32
C ARG A 334 -28.75 -6.28 -17.99
N ALA A 335 -29.06 -7.54 -18.35
CA ALA A 335 -30.33 -7.90 -18.95
C ALA A 335 -31.51 -7.62 -18.01
N ALA A 336 -31.39 -8.01 -16.73
CA ALA A 336 -32.43 -7.78 -15.72
C ALA A 336 -32.75 -6.30 -15.47
N THR A 337 -31.78 -5.41 -15.73
CA THR A 337 -31.92 -3.96 -15.53
C THR A 337 -32.18 -3.18 -16.83
N GLY A 338 -32.35 -3.87 -17.96
CA GLY A 338 -32.53 -3.21 -19.27
C GLY A 338 -31.32 -2.39 -19.71
N GLY A 339 -30.10 -2.83 -19.35
CA GLY A 339 -28.85 -2.16 -19.70
C GLY A 339 -28.50 -0.95 -18.81
N ARG A 340 -29.20 -0.73 -17.70
CA ARG A 340 -28.91 0.38 -16.76
C ARG A 340 -27.68 0.14 -15.87
N ILE A 341 -27.12 -1.06 -15.91
CA ILE A 341 -25.78 -1.36 -15.39
C ILE A 341 -24.81 -1.39 -16.58
N THR A 342 -23.76 -0.58 -16.52
CA THR A 342 -22.72 -0.52 -17.56
C THR A 342 -21.33 -0.56 -16.95
N ALA A 343 -20.37 -1.11 -17.69
CA ALA A 343 -18.99 -1.25 -17.25
C ALA A 343 -18.04 -0.66 -18.30
N HIS A 344 -17.01 0.05 -17.84
CA HIS A 344 -15.94 0.58 -18.67
C HIS A 344 -14.60 -0.04 -18.24
N ALA A 345 -13.66 -0.13 -19.18
CA ALA A 345 -12.28 -0.47 -18.86
C ALA A 345 -11.64 0.60 -17.97
N GLU A 346 -10.47 0.30 -17.42
CA GLU A 346 -9.68 1.28 -16.68
C GLU A 346 -9.31 2.47 -17.58
N LEU A 347 -9.52 3.68 -17.06
CA LEU A 347 -9.26 4.94 -17.76
C LEU A 347 -8.19 5.72 -17.02
N ALA A 348 -7.31 6.36 -17.78
CA ALA A 348 -6.28 7.25 -17.23
C ALA A 348 -6.89 8.50 -16.57
N ASP A 349 -8.02 8.98 -17.11
CA ASP A 349 -8.77 10.11 -16.57
C ASP A 349 -10.27 9.76 -16.45
N PRO A 350 -10.73 9.37 -15.24
CA PRO A 350 -12.14 9.09 -14.97
C PRO A 350 -12.95 10.34 -14.57
N ARG A 351 -12.41 11.56 -14.69
CA ARG A 351 -13.04 12.81 -14.21
C ARG A 351 -14.51 12.94 -14.61
N VAL A 352 -14.84 12.71 -15.88
CA VAL A 352 -16.20 12.91 -16.40
C VAL A 352 -17.25 12.07 -15.64
N PHE A 353 -16.86 10.90 -15.13
CA PHE A 353 -17.75 10.03 -14.36
C PHE A 353 -18.01 10.60 -12.97
N PHE A 354 -16.98 11.11 -12.28
CA PHE A 354 -17.17 11.81 -11.01
C PHE A 354 -17.98 13.10 -11.18
N GLU A 355 -17.76 13.84 -12.27
CA GLU A 355 -18.50 15.06 -12.55
C GLU A 355 -19.99 14.79 -12.77
N ALA A 356 -20.33 13.69 -13.45
CA ALA A 356 -21.70 13.29 -13.77
C ALA A 356 -22.44 12.60 -12.61
N ALA A 357 -21.71 12.02 -11.66
CA ALA A 357 -22.30 11.22 -10.58
C ALA A 357 -23.23 12.04 -9.67
N ASP A 358 -24.28 11.36 -9.20
CA ASP A 358 -25.11 11.82 -8.10
C ASP A 358 -24.70 11.14 -6.79
N ILE A 359 -24.30 9.86 -6.85
CA ILE A 359 -23.89 9.04 -5.70
C ILE A 359 -22.64 8.26 -6.09
N TYR A 360 -21.63 8.25 -5.22
CA TYR A 360 -20.50 7.35 -5.39
C TYR A 360 -20.72 6.06 -4.60
N VAL A 361 -20.60 4.93 -5.29
CA VAL A 361 -20.67 3.59 -4.70
C VAL A 361 -19.31 2.91 -4.79
N ASP A 362 -18.76 2.55 -3.64
CA ASP A 362 -17.40 2.00 -3.58
C ASP A 362 -17.31 0.57 -4.17
N SER A 363 -16.09 0.16 -4.51
CA SER A 363 -15.82 -1.21 -4.94
C SER A 363 -15.88 -2.18 -3.77
N TYR A 364 -16.32 -3.41 -4.05
CA TYR A 364 -16.39 -4.51 -3.09
C TYR A 364 -15.92 -5.80 -3.78
N PRO A 365 -15.17 -6.69 -3.10
CA PRO A 365 -14.84 -6.73 -1.67
C PRO A 365 -13.72 -5.79 -1.23
N PHE A 366 -13.04 -5.15 -2.18
CA PHE A 366 -11.86 -4.34 -1.90
C PHE A 366 -12.21 -2.86 -2.00
N VAL A 367 -12.19 -2.15 -0.87
CA VAL A 367 -12.48 -0.72 -0.78
C VAL A 367 -11.49 0.11 -1.62
N SER A 368 -11.99 1.15 -2.30
CA SER A 368 -11.15 2.09 -3.04
C SER A 368 -11.02 3.44 -2.36
N SER A 369 -10.16 3.48 -1.33
CA SER A 369 -9.97 4.69 -0.52
C SER A 369 -9.57 5.92 -1.33
N THR A 370 -8.69 5.79 -2.32
CA THR A 370 -8.29 6.93 -3.16
C THR A 370 -9.43 7.42 -4.07
N SER A 371 -10.24 6.51 -4.62
CA SER A 371 -11.40 6.87 -5.42
C SER A 371 -12.51 7.50 -4.56
N MET A 372 -12.71 7.03 -3.33
CA MET A 372 -13.65 7.63 -2.38
C MET A 372 -13.21 9.03 -1.96
N LEU A 373 -11.91 9.26 -1.71
CA LEU A 373 -11.39 10.60 -1.43
C LEU A 373 -11.61 11.55 -2.61
N GLU A 374 -11.40 11.08 -3.84
CA GLU A 374 -11.67 11.87 -5.04
C GLU A 374 -13.17 12.17 -5.20
N ALA A 375 -14.03 11.17 -5.03
CA ALA A 375 -15.49 11.32 -5.06
C ALA A 375 -16.01 12.33 -4.02
N ALA A 376 -15.52 12.20 -2.78
CA ALA A 376 -15.84 13.14 -1.71
C ALA A 376 -15.41 14.56 -2.06
N ALA A 377 -14.23 14.72 -2.66
CA ALA A 377 -13.75 16.04 -3.09
C ALA A 377 -14.57 16.64 -4.27
N TYR A 378 -15.29 15.83 -5.05
CA TYR A 378 -16.30 16.31 -6.02
C TYR A 378 -17.66 16.67 -5.37
N GLY A 379 -17.81 16.48 -4.06
CA GLY A 379 -19.05 16.70 -3.32
C GLY A 379 -20.06 15.58 -3.52
N LEU A 380 -19.61 14.34 -3.67
CA LEU A 380 -20.49 13.18 -3.81
C LEU A 380 -20.73 12.52 -2.45
N PRO A 381 -21.98 12.13 -2.14
CA PRO A 381 -22.23 11.23 -1.03
C PRO A 381 -21.66 9.85 -1.34
N LEU A 382 -21.13 9.21 -0.31
CA LEU A 382 -20.38 7.97 -0.43
C LEU A 382 -21.15 6.82 0.23
N VAL A 383 -21.31 5.72 -0.48
CA VAL A 383 -21.83 4.47 0.07
C VAL A 383 -20.81 3.36 -0.18
N THR A 384 -20.51 2.60 0.87
CA THR A 384 -19.59 1.46 0.81
C THR A 384 -20.12 0.28 1.62
N ARG A 385 -19.45 -0.86 1.55
CA ARG A 385 -19.83 -2.09 2.23
C ARG A 385 -18.70 -2.61 3.10
N PHE A 386 -19.05 -3.10 4.27
CA PHE A 386 -18.15 -3.82 5.17
C PHE A 386 -18.89 -4.96 5.85
N GLU A 387 -18.88 -6.13 5.21
CA GLU A 387 -19.56 -7.35 5.68
C GLU A 387 -18.64 -8.21 6.58
N ALA A 388 -17.38 -7.83 6.78
CA ALA A 388 -16.46 -8.59 7.61
C ALA A 388 -16.66 -8.29 9.12
N PRO A 389 -16.25 -9.19 10.03
CA PRO A 389 -16.29 -8.92 11.46
C PRO A 389 -15.52 -7.65 11.84
N ALA A 390 -15.92 -6.97 12.91
CA ALA A 390 -15.27 -5.73 13.36
C ALA A 390 -13.76 -5.87 13.58
N ALA A 391 -13.28 -7.05 14.00
CA ALA A 391 -11.85 -7.35 14.15
C ALA A 391 -11.06 -7.28 12.82
N ALA A 392 -11.74 -7.30 11.68
CA ALA A 392 -11.17 -7.12 10.35
C ALA A 392 -11.23 -5.66 9.85
N GLU A 393 -11.48 -4.68 10.71
CA GLU A 393 -11.65 -3.26 10.36
C GLU A 393 -10.54 -2.65 9.47
N ILE A 394 -9.34 -3.23 9.42
CA ILE A 394 -8.24 -2.79 8.54
C ILE A 394 -8.64 -2.85 7.05
N VAL A 395 -9.61 -3.70 6.70
CA VAL A 395 -10.11 -3.86 5.32
C VAL A 395 -11.28 -2.92 5.00
N ALA A 396 -11.83 -2.23 6.01
CA ALA A 396 -12.89 -1.25 5.83
C ALA A 396 -12.35 0.10 5.32
N ILE A 397 -13.27 0.99 4.93
CA ILE A 397 -12.96 2.41 4.82
C ILE A 397 -12.89 3.00 6.23
N ASN A 398 -11.72 3.54 6.57
CA ASN A 398 -11.40 4.07 7.91
C ASN A 398 -10.44 5.27 7.79
N HIS A 399 -10.41 5.90 6.62
CA HIS A 399 -9.64 7.10 6.36
C HIS A 399 -10.28 8.27 7.10
N PRO A 400 -9.53 9.11 7.83
CA PRO A 400 -10.10 10.21 8.61
C PRO A 400 -11.04 11.10 7.79
N GLY A 401 -12.23 11.39 8.29
CA GLY A 401 -13.25 12.14 7.58
C GLY A 401 -14.14 11.26 6.68
N LEU A 402 -13.60 10.22 6.04
CA LEU A 402 -14.44 9.24 5.34
C LEU A 402 -15.08 8.22 6.29
N ASP A 403 -14.41 7.91 7.40
CA ASP A 403 -14.89 7.03 8.47
C ASP A 403 -16.18 7.54 9.13
N VAL A 404 -16.40 8.87 9.11
CA VAL A 404 -17.60 9.50 9.67
C VAL A 404 -18.63 9.91 8.62
N THR A 405 -18.20 10.22 7.39
CA THR A 405 -19.12 10.73 6.34
C THR A 405 -19.61 9.66 5.37
N ALA A 406 -18.89 8.55 5.20
CA ALA A 406 -19.33 7.47 4.32
C ALA A 406 -20.44 6.63 4.99
N ARG A 407 -21.47 6.28 4.22
CA ARG A 407 -22.52 5.36 4.66
C ARG A 407 -22.02 3.93 4.48
N VAL A 408 -21.68 3.28 5.59
CA VAL A 408 -21.15 1.91 5.60
C VAL A 408 -22.28 0.92 5.85
N ALA A 409 -22.58 0.09 4.84
CA ALA A 409 -23.54 -1.00 4.98
C ALA A 409 -22.84 -2.29 5.40
N HIS A 410 -23.43 -3.00 6.38
CA HIS A 410 -22.94 -4.29 6.85
C HIS A 410 -23.65 -5.50 6.23
N ASP A 411 -24.74 -5.25 5.50
CA ASP A 411 -25.52 -6.26 4.78
C ASP A 411 -26.18 -5.64 3.54
N GLN A 412 -26.88 -6.46 2.74
CA GLN A 412 -27.55 -6.02 1.53
C GLN A 412 -28.71 -5.06 1.80
N ALA A 413 -29.50 -5.28 2.87
CA ALA A 413 -30.66 -4.48 3.17
C ALA A 413 -30.26 -3.05 3.59
N ALA A 414 -29.24 -2.91 4.44
CA ALA A 414 -28.66 -1.64 4.82
C ALA A 414 -28.07 -0.89 3.61
N TYR A 415 -27.41 -1.62 2.70
CA TYR A 415 -26.85 -1.06 1.47
C TYR A 415 -27.95 -0.44 0.59
N GLU A 416 -29.03 -1.20 0.35
CA GLU A 416 -30.18 -0.72 -0.43
C GLU A 416 -30.93 0.41 0.27
N ALA A 417 -31.04 0.39 1.60
CA ALA A 417 -31.65 1.46 2.36
C ALA A 417 -30.86 2.78 2.26
N HIS A 418 -29.53 2.73 2.38
CA HIS A 418 -28.67 3.89 2.19
C HIS A 418 -28.79 4.48 0.79
N LEU A 419 -28.77 3.63 -0.24
CA LEU A 419 -28.90 4.07 -1.63
C LEU A 419 -30.28 4.59 -1.93
N THR A 420 -31.34 3.92 -1.47
CA THR A 420 -32.72 4.37 -1.64
C THR A 420 -32.90 5.77 -1.06
N ALA A 421 -32.44 6.01 0.17
CA ALA A 421 -32.55 7.33 0.79
C ALA A 421 -31.85 8.44 -0.02
N LEU A 422 -30.68 8.14 -0.61
CA LEU A 422 -29.95 9.11 -1.43
C LEU A 422 -30.55 9.26 -2.85
N ILE A 423 -31.19 8.22 -3.39
CA ILE A 423 -31.86 8.25 -4.69
C ILE A 423 -33.14 9.08 -4.61
N THR A 424 -33.92 8.94 -3.53
CA THR A 424 -35.25 9.56 -3.40
C THR A 424 -35.22 10.98 -2.84
N ASP A 425 -34.18 11.37 -2.11
CA ASP A 425 -34.05 12.69 -1.49
C ASP A 425 -32.82 13.45 -2.01
N ALA A 426 -33.07 14.43 -2.88
CA ALA A 426 -32.03 15.28 -3.45
C ALA A 426 -31.35 16.18 -2.41
N ALA A 427 -32.11 16.71 -1.44
CA ALA A 427 -31.56 17.59 -0.42
C ALA A 427 -30.64 16.82 0.54
N ALA A 428 -31.05 15.61 0.95
CA ALA A 428 -30.19 14.73 1.75
C ALA A 428 -28.93 14.30 0.99
N ARG A 429 -29.04 14.07 -0.33
CA ARG A 429 -27.92 13.74 -1.20
C ARG A 429 -26.90 14.88 -1.28
N ASP A 430 -27.37 16.11 -1.49
CA ASP A 430 -26.51 17.30 -1.56
C ASP A 430 -25.87 17.62 -0.20
N ALA A 431 -26.62 17.48 0.91
CA ALA A 431 -26.09 17.68 2.25
C ALA A 431 -24.96 16.68 2.57
N ALA A 432 -25.18 15.39 2.31
CA ALA A 432 -24.16 14.36 2.54
C ALA A 432 -22.93 14.56 1.64
N GLY A 433 -23.10 14.98 0.39
CA GLY A 433 -22.00 15.32 -0.50
C GLY A 433 -21.18 16.53 -0.01
N ALA A 434 -21.85 17.58 0.47
CA ALA A 434 -21.20 18.75 1.04
C ALA A 434 -20.42 18.42 2.31
N GLU A 435 -20.96 17.56 3.18
CA GLU A 435 -20.29 17.08 4.38
C GLU A 435 -19.00 16.31 4.05
N SER A 436 -19.07 15.34 3.12
CA SER A 436 -17.88 14.61 2.66
C SER A 436 -16.82 15.53 2.03
N ALA A 437 -17.23 16.51 1.23
CA ALA A 437 -16.31 17.50 0.64
C ALA A 437 -15.62 18.35 1.71
N ALA A 438 -16.36 18.84 2.70
CA ALA A 438 -15.82 19.64 3.79
C ALA A 438 -14.82 18.84 4.63
N ALA A 439 -15.16 17.59 4.98
CA ALA A 439 -14.27 16.69 5.70
C ALA A 439 -12.96 16.43 4.93
N VAL A 440 -13.05 16.17 3.62
CA VAL A 440 -11.87 15.92 2.79
C VAL A 440 -11.02 17.19 2.60
N ALA A 441 -11.65 18.34 2.35
CA ALA A 441 -10.93 19.61 2.24
C ALA A 441 -10.19 19.98 3.52
N GLY A 442 -10.80 19.72 4.69
CA GLY A 442 -10.22 20.03 5.99
C GLY A 442 -9.05 19.15 6.43
N LEU A 443 -8.80 18.02 5.75
CA LEU A 443 -7.79 17.02 6.16
C LEU A 443 -6.77 16.68 5.06
N TYR A 444 -7.20 16.66 3.80
CA TYR A 444 -6.40 16.16 2.67
C TYR A 444 -5.97 17.25 1.70
N ALA A 445 -6.53 18.46 1.80
CA ALA A 445 -6.07 19.59 1.00
C ALA A 445 -4.67 20.02 1.43
N GLN A 446 -3.89 20.56 0.48
CA GLN A 446 -2.49 20.89 0.68
C GLN A 446 -2.21 21.70 1.96
N ALA A 447 -3.00 22.76 2.23
CA ALA A 447 -2.78 23.61 3.40
C ALA A 447 -3.04 22.88 4.72
N ALA A 448 -4.17 22.16 4.83
CA ALA A 448 -4.52 21.38 6.01
C ALA A 448 -3.52 20.23 6.25
N TRP A 449 -3.13 19.55 5.18
CA TRP A 449 -2.16 18.47 5.23
C TRP A 449 -0.77 18.96 5.67
N LEU A 450 -0.32 20.13 5.19
CA LEU A 450 0.94 20.74 5.65
C LEU A 450 0.92 21.08 7.14
N ALA A 451 -0.21 21.60 7.66
CA ALA A 451 -0.36 21.81 9.10
C ALA A 451 -0.30 20.49 9.88
N GLY A 452 -0.90 19.42 9.35
CA GLY A 452 -0.78 18.07 9.91
C GLY A 452 0.65 17.53 9.89
N LEU A 453 1.39 17.76 8.79
CA LEU A 453 2.80 17.39 8.67
C LEU A 453 3.66 18.10 9.73
N ASP A 454 3.46 19.40 9.90
CA ASP A 454 4.18 20.19 10.91
C ASP A 454 3.88 19.69 12.33
N ALA A 455 2.62 19.33 12.62
CA ALA A 455 2.24 18.73 13.90
C ALA A 455 2.91 17.36 14.13
N VAL A 456 2.93 16.49 13.11
CA VAL A 456 3.60 15.18 13.18
C VAL A 456 5.10 15.33 13.40
N TYR A 457 5.75 16.28 12.72
CA TYR A 457 7.17 16.57 12.92
C TYR A 457 7.46 17.16 14.30
N ALA A 458 6.59 18.04 14.82
CA ALA A 458 6.70 18.55 16.17
C ALA A 458 6.55 17.44 17.22
N GLN A 459 5.56 16.56 17.06
CA GLN A 459 5.35 15.42 17.93
C GLN A 459 6.52 14.44 17.87
N ALA A 460 7.02 14.11 16.68
CA ALA A 460 8.18 13.23 16.52
C ALA A 460 9.45 13.79 17.20
N ARG A 461 9.64 15.13 17.17
CA ARG A 461 10.74 15.80 17.87
C ARG A 461 10.62 15.78 19.39
N ALA A 462 9.40 15.75 19.90
CA ALA A 462 9.12 15.71 21.33
C ALA A 462 9.27 14.30 21.92
N LEU A 463 9.36 13.26 21.09
CA LEU A 463 9.58 11.89 21.55
C LEU A 463 11.00 11.71 22.08
N PRO A 464 11.18 10.90 23.14
CA PRO A 464 12.52 10.51 23.56
C PRO A 464 13.23 9.76 22.43
N ARG A 465 14.56 9.88 22.38
CA ARG A 465 15.36 9.05 21.47
C ARG A 465 15.10 7.58 21.73
N LEU A 466 15.15 6.77 20.67
CA LEU A 466 15.04 5.33 20.82
C LEU A 466 16.18 4.81 21.68
N PRO A 467 15.89 4.02 22.73
CA PRO A 467 16.94 3.46 23.56
C PRO A 467 17.82 2.50 22.73
N PRO A 468 19.13 2.47 22.97
CA PRO A 468 19.96 1.38 22.46
C PRO A 468 19.45 0.07 23.06
N GLU A 469 18.98 -0.83 22.20
CA GLU A 469 18.22 -2.00 22.64
C GLU A 469 19.12 -3.12 23.16
N ALA A 470 18.63 -3.83 24.19
CA ALA A 470 19.28 -5.05 24.69
C ALA A 470 19.23 -6.18 23.64
N GLU A 471 20.31 -6.94 23.52
CA GLU A 471 20.43 -8.08 22.57
C GLU A 471 19.64 -9.33 22.97
N ALA A 472 18.85 -9.25 24.05
CA ALA A 472 18.11 -10.40 24.57
C ALA A 472 17.15 -10.98 23.50
N PRO A 473 17.09 -12.32 23.36
CA PRO A 473 16.12 -12.95 22.48
C PRO A 473 14.70 -12.59 22.93
N GLY A 474 13.94 -11.93 22.05
CA GLY A 474 12.49 -11.80 22.24
C GLY A 474 11.80 -13.17 22.12
N PRO A 475 10.55 -13.29 22.58
CA PRO A 475 9.78 -14.53 22.48
C PRO A 475 9.69 -15.01 21.02
N ALA A 476 9.57 -16.33 20.85
CA ALA A 476 9.33 -16.92 19.54
C ALA A 476 8.02 -16.37 18.96
N GLU A 477 8.04 -16.02 17.67
CA GLU A 477 6.85 -15.57 16.95
C GLU A 477 5.88 -16.74 16.82
N THR A 478 4.59 -16.47 16.98
CA THR A 478 3.52 -17.44 16.76
C THR A 478 2.47 -16.83 15.84
N PRO A 479 1.92 -17.59 14.88
CA PRO A 479 0.92 -17.08 13.96
C PRO A 479 -0.40 -16.84 14.70
N HIS A 480 -0.98 -15.66 14.51
CA HIS A 480 -2.36 -15.40 14.90
C HIS A 480 -3.32 -16.06 13.90
N LEU A 481 -4.40 -16.64 14.42
CA LEU A 481 -5.36 -17.44 13.63
C LEU A 481 -6.79 -16.87 13.66
N GLY A 482 -6.97 -15.66 14.20
CA GLY A 482 -8.22 -14.90 14.17
C GLY A 482 -8.23 -13.83 13.09
N GLU A 483 -9.25 -12.99 13.08
CA GLU A 483 -9.30 -11.82 12.19
C GLU A 483 -8.22 -10.78 12.53
N PRO A 484 -7.72 -10.00 11.54
CA PRO A 484 -8.00 -10.08 10.09
C PRO A 484 -7.28 -11.23 9.36
N ASP A 485 -6.47 -12.03 10.06
CA ASP A 485 -5.51 -12.96 9.45
C ASP A 485 -6.19 -14.05 8.59
N LEU A 486 -7.38 -14.51 8.99
CA LEU A 486 -8.15 -15.52 8.28
C LEU A 486 -8.50 -15.09 6.84
N ARG A 487 -8.88 -13.83 6.65
CA ARG A 487 -9.33 -13.28 5.37
C ARG A 487 -8.23 -12.56 4.61
N HIS A 488 -7.15 -12.20 5.29
CA HIS A 488 -6.08 -11.38 4.74
C HIS A 488 -5.58 -11.88 3.38
N GLN A 489 -5.14 -13.14 3.28
CA GLN A 489 -4.58 -13.65 2.03
C GLN A 489 -5.64 -13.75 0.92
N ASP A 490 -6.91 -13.97 1.26
CA ASP A 490 -7.99 -13.98 0.26
C ASP A 490 -8.22 -12.58 -0.34
N MET A 491 -7.95 -11.52 0.43
CA MET A 491 -8.19 -10.13 0.04
C MET A 491 -6.96 -9.44 -0.56
N PHE A 492 -5.78 -9.67 0.01
CA PHE A 492 -4.52 -8.96 -0.30
C PHE A 492 -3.40 -9.89 -0.77
N GLY A 493 -3.58 -11.19 -0.58
CA GLY A 493 -2.53 -12.16 -0.85
C GLY A 493 -2.32 -12.43 -2.32
N SER A 494 -1.17 -13.03 -2.61
CA SER A 494 -0.85 -13.55 -3.93
C SER A 494 -0.02 -14.82 -3.81
N ASP A 495 -0.21 -15.75 -4.75
CA ASP A 495 0.56 -16.99 -4.78
C ASP A 495 1.91 -16.83 -5.49
N PHE A 496 2.53 -15.64 -5.36
CA PHE A 496 3.78 -15.30 -6.04
C PHE A 496 4.85 -16.38 -5.75
N PRO A 497 5.46 -17.01 -6.76
CA PRO A 497 6.37 -18.13 -6.53
C PRO A 497 7.65 -17.71 -5.82
N VAL A 498 8.12 -18.54 -4.89
CA VAL A 498 9.37 -18.29 -4.14
C VAL A 498 10.60 -18.28 -5.06
N SER A 499 10.59 -19.04 -6.15
CA SER A 499 11.62 -18.99 -7.18
C SER A 499 11.67 -17.61 -7.85
N GLU A 500 10.53 -17.03 -8.20
CA GLU A 500 10.43 -15.66 -8.73
C GLU A 500 10.90 -14.60 -7.72
N MET A 501 10.55 -14.75 -6.43
CA MET A 501 11.10 -13.89 -5.37
C MET A 501 12.63 -13.97 -5.33
N THR A 502 13.18 -15.19 -5.38
CA THR A 502 14.63 -15.44 -5.33
C THR A 502 15.33 -14.79 -6.54
N LYS A 503 14.76 -14.92 -7.74
CA LYS A 503 15.27 -14.28 -8.96
C LYS A 503 15.34 -12.76 -8.86
N ASN A 504 14.42 -12.13 -8.11
CA ASN A 504 14.43 -10.68 -7.91
C ASN A 504 15.62 -10.20 -7.07
N TYR A 505 16.13 -11.03 -6.16
CA TYR A 505 17.25 -10.67 -5.25
C TYR A 505 18.60 -11.26 -5.66
N ILE A 506 18.64 -12.23 -6.57
CA ILE A 506 19.87 -12.98 -6.90
C ILE A 506 21.02 -12.07 -7.37
N GLY A 507 20.72 -10.99 -8.11
CA GLY A 507 21.70 -10.01 -8.57
C GLY A 507 22.34 -9.19 -7.42
N MET A 508 21.72 -9.22 -6.24
CA MET A 508 22.17 -8.51 -5.03
C MET A 508 22.98 -9.41 -4.09
N LEU A 509 23.08 -10.71 -4.39
CA LEU A 509 23.91 -11.65 -3.64
C LEU A 509 25.40 -11.51 -4.01
N PRO A 510 26.33 -11.74 -3.06
CA PRO A 510 27.72 -12.06 -3.34
C PRO A 510 27.88 -13.18 -4.36
N LEU A 511 28.97 -13.17 -5.13
CA LEU A 511 29.18 -14.08 -6.26
C LEU A 511 29.00 -15.56 -5.90
N ARG A 512 29.58 -16.02 -4.78
CA ARG A 512 29.50 -17.43 -4.36
C ARG A 512 28.05 -17.85 -4.11
N GLN A 513 27.28 -17.05 -3.36
CA GLN A 513 25.87 -17.32 -3.09
C GLN A 513 25.02 -17.18 -4.34
N ARG A 514 25.29 -16.18 -5.18
CA ARG A 514 24.61 -16.00 -6.47
C ARG A 514 24.73 -17.26 -7.32
N VAL A 515 25.94 -17.82 -7.45
CA VAL A 515 26.17 -19.07 -8.17
C VAL A 515 25.44 -20.24 -7.52
N ALA A 516 25.43 -20.34 -6.18
CA ALA A 516 24.70 -21.40 -5.47
C ALA A 516 23.18 -21.32 -5.71
N SER A 517 22.57 -20.14 -5.56
CA SER A 517 21.16 -19.89 -5.85
C SER A 517 20.82 -20.13 -7.33
N TRP A 518 21.73 -19.75 -8.23
CA TRP A 518 21.57 -19.98 -9.66
C TRP A 518 21.59 -21.48 -9.99
N LEU A 519 22.48 -22.26 -9.37
CA LEU A 519 22.51 -23.71 -9.52
C LEU A 519 21.25 -24.36 -8.96
N ALA A 520 20.72 -23.85 -7.84
CA ALA A 520 19.44 -24.32 -7.28
C ALA A 520 18.28 -24.07 -8.26
N LEU A 521 18.16 -22.86 -8.82
CA LEU A 521 17.16 -22.53 -9.84
C LEU A 521 17.32 -23.40 -11.10
N ARG A 522 18.56 -23.66 -11.52
CA ARG A 522 18.85 -24.55 -12.66
C ARG A 522 18.36 -25.97 -12.42
N ARG A 523 18.62 -26.53 -11.23
CA ARG A 523 18.19 -27.89 -10.85
C ARG A 523 16.66 -27.99 -10.75
N ALA A 524 16.00 -26.92 -10.32
CA ALA A 524 14.55 -26.83 -10.25
C ALA A 524 13.87 -26.62 -11.63
N GLY A 525 14.63 -26.31 -12.68
CA GLY A 525 14.07 -26.02 -14.01
C GLY A 525 13.39 -24.65 -14.08
N ASP A 526 13.71 -23.74 -13.17
CA ASP A 526 12.97 -22.49 -12.96
C ASP A 526 13.36 -21.36 -13.92
N PHE A 527 14.15 -21.58 -14.98
CA PHE A 527 14.54 -20.49 -15.89
C PHE A 527 13.55 -20.29 -17.05
N SER A 528 13.23 -19.03 -17.32
CA SER A 528 12.43 -18.58 -18.46
C SER A 528 13.34 -18.07 -19.58
N GLY A 529 13.49 -18.90 -20.62
CA GLY A 529 14.24 -18.54 -21.83
C GLY A 529 15.77 -18.52 -21.69
N LEU A 530 16.44 -18.20 -22.80
CA LEU A 530 17.90 -18.38 -22.95
C LEU A 530 18.74 -17.28 -22.27
N TRP A 531 18.18 -16.08 -22.10
CA TRP A 531 18.89 -14.92 -21.56
C TRP A 531 18.77 -14.74 -20.04
N GLU A 532 17.74 -15.32 -19.42
CA GLU A 532 17.54 -15.23 -17.98
C GLU A 532 18.71 -15.82 -17.17
N PRO A 533 19.23 -17.02 -17.49
CA PRO A 533 20.34 -17.61 -16.74
C PRO A 533 21.58 -16.72 -16.75
N VAL A 534 21.90 -16.11 -17.89
CA VAL A 534 23.04 -15.19 -18.01
C VAL A 534 22.81 -13.92 -17.19
N ARG A 535 21.63 -13.31 -17.32
CA ARG A 535 21.25 -12.10 -16.58
C ARG A 535 21.35 -12.29 -15.07
N LEU A 536 20.89 -13.42 -14.54
CA LEU A 536 20.85 -13.69 -13.10
C LEU A 536 22.24 -13.94 -12.48
N LEU A 537 23.28 -14.15 -13.29
CA LEU A 537 24.68 -14.20 -12.83
C LEU A 537 25.33 -12.81 -12.74
N LEU A 538 24.81 -11.82 -13.46
CA LEU A 538 25.34 -10.45 -13.44
C LEU A 538 24.92 -9.72 -12.15
N PRO A 539 25.80 -8.88 -11.57
CA PRO A 539 25.45 -8.12 -10.38
C PRO A 539 24.44 -7.01 -10.72
N GLU A 540 23.54 -6.72 -9.78
CA GLU A 540 22.42 -5.78 -9.99
C GLU A 540 22.93 -4.41 -10.47
N TRP A 541 23.98 -3.87 -9.85
CA TRP A 541 24.56 -2.58 -10.23
C TRP A 541 25.06 -2.55 -11.68
N LEU A 542 25.61 -3.66 -12.19
CA LEU A 542 26.08 -3.74 -13.57
C LEU A 542 24.89 -3.80 -14.53
N VAL A 543 23.89 -4.62 -14.20
CA VAL A 543 22.66 -4.73 -14.99
C VAL A 543 21.96 -3.38 -15.08
N ARG A 544 21.88 -2.62 -13.97
CA ARG A 544 21.31 -1.26 -13.96
C ARG A 544 22.09 -0.31 -14.84
N ASN A 545 23.40 -0.20 -14.65
CA ASN A 545 24.24 0.72 -15.43
C ASN A 545 24.20 0.43 -16.93
N VAL A 546 24.08 -0.84 -17.35
CA VAL A 546 23.95 -1.20 -18.77
C VAL A 546 22.55 -0.88 -19.30
N LYS A 547 21.49 -1.29 -18.58
CA LYS A 547 20.11 -1.11 -19.05
C LYS A 547 19.69 0.36 -19.09
N ASP A 548 20.10 1.14 -18.11
CA ASP A 548 19.67 2.54 -18.02
C ASP A 548 20.50 3.46 -18.95
N ARG A 549 21.71 3.03 -19.37
CA ARG A 549 22.54 3.77 -20.36
C ARG A 549 22.28 3.37 -21.81
N PHE A 550 21.97 2.10 -22.08
CA PHE A 550 21.90 1.56 -23.45
C PHE A 550 20.58 0.85 -23.79
N GLY A 551 19.66 0.72 -22.83
CA GLY A 551 18.37 0.09 -23.07
C GLY A 551 17.47 0.97 -23.94
N PRO A 552 16.77 0.40 -24.94
CA PRO A 552 15.73 1.16 -25.63
C PRO A 552 14.67 1.58 -24.60
N MET A 553 14.12 2.79 -24.76
CA MET A 553 12.88 3.24 -24.12
C MET A 553 11.73 2.29 -24.51
N ARG A 554 11.68 1.09 -23.93
CA ARG A 554 10.54 0.19 -24.00
C ARG A 554 10.01 0.05 -22.60
N VAL A 555 9.07 0.94 -22.27
CA VAL A 555 8.10 0.74 -21.22
C VAL A 555 7.28 -0.50 -21.60
N ARG A 556 7.74 -1.68 -21.19
CA ARG A 556 6.87 -2.83 -20.96
C ARG A 556 6.73 -2.96 -19.46
N ALA A 557 5.62 -2.40 -18.96
CA ALA A 557 5.14 -2.61 -17.62
C ALA A 557 4.90 -4.12 -17.43
N GLN A 558 5.82 -4.78 -16.74
CA GLN A 558 5.47 -5.94 -15.93
C GLN A 558 5.56 -5.47 -14.48
N VAL A 559 4.46 -4.83 -14.07
CA VAL A 559 4.10 -4.72 -12.66
C VAL A 559 3.58 -6.11 -12.29
N PRO A 560 4.18 -6.85 -11.35
CA PRO A 560 3.43 -7.90 -10.67
C PRO A 560 2.31 -7.16 -9.94
N SER A 561 1.06 -7.40 -10.34
CA SER A 561 -0.08 -6.94 -9.57
C SER A 561 0.02 -7.56 -8.18
N ALA A 562 0.32 -6.73 -7.18
CA ALA A 562 -0.12 -6.99 -5.82
C ALA A 562 -1.64 -6.82 -5.74
#